data_AF-A0A1I0ECE1-F1
#
_entry.id   AF-A0A1I0ECE1-F1
#
_cell.length_a   1.000
_cell.length_b   1.000
_cell.length_c   1.000
_cell.angle_alpha   90.00
_cell.angle_beta   90.00
_cell.angle_gamma   90.00
#
_symmetry.space_group_name_H-M   'P 1'
#
loop_
_entity.id
_entity.type
_entity.pdbx_description
1 polymer ?
#
loop_
_entity_poly.entity_id
_entity_poly.type
_entity_poly.pdbx_seq_one_letter_code
_entity_poly.pdbx_strand_id
1 'polypeptide(L)'
;MNFTFKKGALSSLLFIVIYLIYSTPGLTASKPRFPRTPPNFSKIWAGSPDGLCERLLQSVNSGGFKGIVNSINKHYGDEREFFYQYAFGYPCLSRASLADHMFQDEEKVYDSLTVSLTKFGKINPNAFIRLNREGKLFEGPLHVVYTHLEKHYKDSDSYGYEYRKIKRMLRPSKFDRYFLETPLSCEELQKEEPLFVCTLPMPDEK
;
A
#
# COMPACT_ATOMS: atom_id res chain seq x y z
N MET A 1 -29.22 68.75 -26.33
CA MET A 1 -29.41 67.31 -26.57
C MET A 1 -28.30 66.57 -25.85
N ASN A 2 -28.65 65.83 -24.80
CA ASN A 2 -27.71 65.19 -23.89
C ASN A 2 -27.23 63.84 -24.43
N PHE A 3 -25.92 63.63 -24.40
CA PHE A 3 -25.27 62.35 -24.62
C PHE A 3 -25.36 61.49 -23.36
N THR A 4 -25.98 60.32 -23.45
CA THR A 4 -25.89 59.26 -22.43
C THR A 4 -24.98 58.14 -22.92
N PHE A 5 -23.80 58.05 -22.32
CA PHE A 5 -22.81 56.99 -22.52
C PHE A 5 -23.25 55.70 -21.81
N LYS A 6 -23.38 54.59 -22.55
CA LYS A 6 -23.65 53.24 -22.03
C LYS A 6 -22.45 52.73 -21.20
N LYS A 7 -22.55 52.79 -19.87
CA LYS A 7 -21.60 52.23 -18.88
C LYS A 7 -21.80 50.73 -18.58
N GLY A 8 -22.40 49.96 -19.50
CA GLY A 8 -22.86 48.59 -19.19
C GLY A 8 -21.95 47.44 -19.60
N ALA A 9 -20.98 47.64 -20.50
CA ALA A 9 -20.30 46.52 -21.16
C ALA A 9 -18.91 46.16 -20.60
N LEU A 10 -18.25 47.06 -19.88
CA LEU A 10 -16.89 46.81 -19.38
C LEU A 10 -16.84 45.99 -18.08
N SER A 11 -17.93 45.98 -17.28
CA SER A 11 -17.95 45.30 -15.99
C SER A 11 -18.09 43.78 -16.12
N SER A 12 -18.79 43.30 -17.15
CA SER A 12 -19.09 41.87 -17.33
C SER A 12 -17.90 41.06 -17.86
N LEU A 13 -17.00 41.68 -18.65
CA LEU A 13 -15.80 41.03 -19.18
C LEU A 13 -14.73 40.81 -18.10
N LEU A 14 -14.58 41.75 -17.15
CA LEU A 14 -13.63 41.60 -16.05
C LEU A 14 -14.02 40.45 -15.11
N PHE A 15 -15.32 40.25 -14.87
CA PHE A 15 -15.80 39.13 -14.05
C PHE A 15 -15.54 37.77 -14.70
N ILE A 16 -15.65 37.65 -16.02
CA ILE A 16 -15.39 36.39 -16.74
C ILE A 16 -13.90 36.04 -16.72
N VAL A 17 -13.01 37.03 -16.89
CA VAL A 17 -11.57 36.81 -16.83
C VAL A 17 -11.12 36.46 -15.41
N ILE A 18 -11.64 37.13 -14.38
CA ILE A 18 -11.37 36.76 -12.99
C ILE A 18 -11.91 35.36 -12.70
N TYR A 19 -13.13 35.01 -13.13
CA TYR A 19 -13.65 33.67 -12.92
C TYR A 19 -12.79 32.60 -13.61
N LEU A 20 -12.29 32.85 -14.82
CA LEU A 20 -11.38 31.92 -15.51
C LEU A 20 -9.99 31.80 -14.85
N ILE A 21 -9.48 32.86 -14.22
CA ILE A 21 -8.23 32.83 -13.45
C ILE A 21 -8.40 32.08 -12.12
N TYR A 22 -9.59 32.16 -11.49
CA TYR A 22 -9.89 31.46 -10.24
C TYR A 22 -10.51 30.06 -10.41
N SER A 23 -10.92 29.69 -11.64
CA SER A 23 -11.51 28.38 -11.97
C SER A 23 -10.54 27.43 -12.63
N THR A 24 -9.24 27.69 -12.59
CA THR A 24 -8.26 26.60 -12.71
C THR A 24 -8.08 26.04 -11.31
N PRO A 25 -8.84 25.00 -10.88
CA PRO A 25 -8.33 24.17 -9.82
C PRO A 25 -6.98 23.72 -10.34
N GLY A 26 -5.91 24.14 -9.65
CA GLY A 26 -4.58 23.66 -9.94
C GLY A 26 -4.72 22.16 -10.13
N LEU A 27 -4.27 21.65 -11.28
CA LEU A 27 -3.80 20.29 -11.36
C LEU A 27 -2.62 20.20 -10.37
N THR A 28 -2.90 20.21 -9.07
CA THR A 28 -2.14 19.40 -8.16
C THR A 28 -2.35 18.00 -8.71
N ALA A 29 -1.42 17.53 -9.53
CA ALA A 29 -1.28 16.11 -9.78
C ALA A 29 -1.41 15.48 -8.40
N SER A 30 -2.53 14.81 -8.13
CA SER A 30 -2.79 14.25 -6.81
C SER A 30 -1.60 13.35 -6.55
N LYS A 31 -0.76 13.72 -5.57
CA LYS A 31 0.46 12.97 -5.27
C LYS A 31 0.03 11.50 -5.17
N PRO A 32 0.64 10.58 -5.94
CA PRO A 32 0.22 9.19 -5.92
C PRO A 32 0.25 8.71 -4.46
N ARG A 33 -0.91 8.30 -3.94
CA ARG A 33 -1.03 7.77 -2.58
C ARG A 33 -0.47 6.35 -2.58
N PHE A 34 0.31 6.02 -1.56
CA PHE A 34 0.64 4.62 -1.34
C PHE A 34 -0.62 3.83 -0.95
N PRO A 35 -0.72 2.55 -1.32
CA PRO A 35 0.23 1.81 -2.16
C PRO A 35 0.21 2.29 -3.63
N ARG A 36 1.36 2.26 -4.30
CA ARG A 36 1.52 2.79 -5.67
C ARG A 36 0.72 2.00 -6.69
N THR A 37 0.17 2.66 -7.70
CA THR A 37 -0.37 1.94 -8.86
C THR A 37 0.78 1.41 -9.72
N PRO A 38 0.86 0.09 -9.95
CA PRO A 38 1.95 -0.45 -10.75
C PRO A 38 1.84 0.03 -12.21
N PRO A 39 2.99 0.13 -12.90
CA PRO A 39 2.98 0.42 -14.32
C PRO A 39 2.21 -0.68 -15.06
N ASN A 40 1.51 -0.30 -16.15
CA ASN A 40 0.71 -1.23 -16.96
C ASN A 40 -0.39 -1.98 -16.19
N PHE A 41 -0.86 -1.47 -15.04
CA PHE A 41 -1.85 -2.17 -14.22
C PHE A 41 -3.07 -2.66 -15.00
N SER A 42 -3.62 -1.83 -15.89
CA SER A 42 -4.77 -2.18 -16.73
C SER A 42 -4.50 -3.33 -17.72
N LYS A 43 -3.24 -3.56 -18.10
CA LYS A 43 -2.82 -4.69 -18.94
C LYS A 43 -2.59 -5.96 -18.10
N ILE A 44 -2.05 -5.79 -16.90
CA ILE A 44 -1.84 -6.89 -15.95
C ILE A 44 -3.20 -7.43 -15.47
N TRP A 45 -4.10 -6.51 -15.16
CA TRP A 45 -5.42 -6.79 -14.63
C TRP A 45 -6.43 -5.80 -15.21
N ALA A 46 -7.30 -6.29 -16.09
CA ALA A 46 -8.38 -5.50 -16.68
C ALA A 46 -9.60 -5.32 -15.74
N GLY A 47 -9.55 -5.88 -14.51
CA GLY A 47 -10.60 -5.77 -13.49
C GLY A 47 -10.31 -4.68 -12.46
N SER A 48 -11.15 -4.59 -11.42
CA SER A 48 -10.89 -3.70 -10.28
C SER A 48 -9.66 -4.17 -9.47
N PRO A 49 -8.89 -3.28 -8.84
CA PRO A 49 -7.77 -3.68 -7.97
C PRO A 49 -8.13 -4.74 -6.93
N ASP A 50 -9.36 -4.72 -6.44
CA ASP A 50 -9.86 -5.70 -5.47
C ASP A 50 -9.81 -7.14 -6.01
N GLY A 51 -10.04 -7.34 -7.31
CA GLY A 51 -9.99 -8.64 -7.97
C GLY A 51 -8.58 -9.20 -8.16
N LEU A 52 -7.54 -8.34 -8.12
CA LEU A 52 -6.14 -8.79 -8.14
C LEU A 52 -5.80 -9.54 -6.85
N CYS A 53 -6.19 -8.98 -5.70
CA CYS A 53 -5.95 -9.60 -4.40
C CYS A 53 -6.53 -11.02 -4.33
N GLU A 54 -7.80 -11.20 -4.72
CA GLU A 54 -8.46 -12.51 -4.71
C GLU A 54 -7.72 -13.56 -5.53
N ARG A 55 -7.17 -13.18 -6.70
CA ARG A 55 -6.39 -14.09 -7.54
C ARG A 55 -5.04 -14.45 -6.91
N LEU A 56 -4.38 -13.48 -6.27
CA LEU A 56 -3.11 -13.70 -5.57
C LEU A 56 -3.27 -14.53 -4.30
N LEU A 57 -4.44 -14.49 -3.66
CA LEU A 57 -4.75 -15.32 -2.48
C LEU A 57 -4.99 -16.80 -2.82
N GLN A 58 -5.44 -17.11 -4.04
CA GLN A 58 -5.65 -18.50 -4.47
C GLN A 58 -4.37 -19.35 -4.40
N SER A 59 -4.54 -20.68 -4.43
CA SER A 59 -3.41 -21.61 -4.39
C SER A 59 -2.52 -21.48 -5.62
N VAL A 60 -1.21 -21.75 -5.48
CA VAL A 60 -0.22 -21.69 -6.58
C VAL A 60 -0.59 -22.51 -7.81
N ASN A 61 -1.37 -23.59 -7.59
CA ASN A 61 -1.78 -24.51 -8.64
C ASN A 61 -3.07 -24.09 -9.35
N SER A 62 -3.81 -23.13 -8.81
CA SER A 62 -5.07 -22.66 -9.39
C SER A 62 -4.86 -21.94 -10.72
N GLY A 63 -5.83 -22.08 -11.64
CA GLY A 63 -5.81 -21.37 -12.92
C GLY A 63 -5.87 -19.85 -12.74
N GLY A 64 -6.54 -19.36 -11.69
CA GLY A 64 -6.61 -17.93 -11.38
C GLY A 64 -5.27 -17.35 -10.96
N PHE A 65 -4.55 -18.00 -10.04
CA PHE A 65 -3.20 -17.59 -9.63
C PHE A 65 -2.22 -17.63 -10.81
N LYS A 66 -2.19 -18.76 -11.55
CA LYS A 66 -1.30 -18.90 -12.71
C LYS A 66 -1.59 -17.85 -13.79
N GLY A 67 -2.86 -17.57 -14.06
CA GLY A 67 -3.28 -16.56 -15.01
C GLY A 67 -2.76 -15.17 -14.65
N ILE A 68 -2.87 -14.77 -13.37
CA ILE A 68 -2.41 -13.44 -12.95
C ILE A 68 -0.88 -13.34 -12.92
N VAL A 69 -0.18 -14.36 -12.43
CA VAL A 69 1.30 -14.38 -12.44
C VAL A 69 1.84 -14.31 -13.87
N ASN A 70 1.25 -15.06 -14.81
CA ASN A 70 1.65 -14.97 -16.22
C ASN A 70 1.42 -13.57 -16.80
N SER A 71 0.31 -12.92 -16.42
CA SER A 71 0.01 -11.54 -16.85
C SER A 71 1.01 -10.54 -16.28
N ILE A 72 1.36 -10.66 -15.00
CA ILE A 72 2.41 -9.87 -14.35
C ILE A 72 3.74 -10.06 -15.07
N ASN A 73 4.16 -11.30 -15.31
CA ASN A 73 5.45 -11.58 -15.95
C ASN A 73 5.51 -11.05 -17.39
N LYS A 74 4.38 -11.08 -18.10
CA LYS A 74 4.27 -10.56 -19.46
C LYS A 74 4.30 -9.03 -19.53
N HIS A 75 3.73 -8.33 -18.54
CA HIS A 75 3.46 -6.89 -18.63
C HIS A 75 4.21 -6.02 -17.62
N TYR A 76 4.84 -6.65 -16.63
CA TYR A 76 5.71 -6.04 -15.61
C TYR A 76 7.13 -6.63 -15.68
N GLY A 77 7.26 -7.96 -15.52
CA GLY A 77 8.54 -8.67 -15.57
C GLY A 77 8.73 -9.67 -14.43
N ASP A 78 8.94 -9.19 -13.20
CA ASP A 78 9.14 -10.03 -12.01
C ASP A 78 7.90 -10.02 -11.08
N GLU A 79 7.25 -11.17 -10.91
CA GLU A 79 6.04 -11.31 -10.09
C GLU A 79 6.26 -11.03 -8.60
N ARG A 80 7.46 -11.31 -8.10
CA ARG A 80 7.82 -11.15 -6.70
C ARG A 80 8.07 -9.68 -6.39
N GLU A 81 8.81 -8.98 -7.25
CA GLU A 81 8.98 -7.52 -7.13
C GLU A 81 7.62 -6.83 -7.20
N PHE A 82 6.79 -7.21 -8.19
CA PHE A 82 5.43 -6.69 -8.31
C PHE A 82 4.59 -6.90 -7.05
N PHE A 83 4.67 -8.11 -6.48
CA PHE A 83 3.93 -8.47 -5.27
C PHE A 83 4.33 -7.58 -4.09
N TYR A 84 5.62 -7.46 -3.79
CA TYR A 84 6.10 -6.72 -2.61
C TYR A 84 6.04 -5.21 -2.77
N GLN A 85 6.23 -4.68 -3.98
CA GLN A 85 6.22 -3.24 -4.23
C GLN A 85 4.80 -2.69 -4.37
N TYR A 86 3.87 -3.48 -4.91
CA TYR A 86 2.52 -3.02 -5.23
C TYR A 86 1.47 -3.83 -4.51
N ALA A 87 1.33 -5.13 -4.81
CA ALA A 87 0.14 -5.89 -4.40
C ALA A 87 -0.03 -6.02 -2.87
N PHE A 88 1.06 -6.11 -2.12
CA PHE A 88 1.01 -6.45 -0.69
C PHE A 88 0.30 -5.40 0.17
N GLY A 89 0.40 -4.12 -0.21
CA GLY A 89 -0.31 -3.03 0.45
C GLY A 89 -1.69 -2.71 -0.13
N TYR A 90 -2.07 -3.32 -1.26
CA TYR A 90 -3.33 -3.02 -1.97
C TYR A 90 -4.56 -3.54 -1.23
N PRO A 91 -5.68 -2.79 -1.23
CA PRO A 91 -6.94 -3.27 -0.68
C PRO A 91 -7.49 -4.45 -1.47
N CYS A 92 -8.08 -5.39 -0.75
CA CYS A 92 -8.93 -6.47 -1.24
C CYS A 92 -10.40 -6.06 -1.15
N LEU A 93 -11.33 -6.90 -1.63
CA LEU A 93 -12.78 -6.60 -1.59
C LEU A 93 -13.31 -6.28 -0.19
N SER A 94 -12.68 -6.82 0.85
CA SER A 94 -12.98 -6.54 2.26
C SER A 94 -12.50 -5.18 2.77
N ARG A 95 -11.87 -4.35 1.93
CA ARG A 95 -11.15 -3.10 2.26
C ARG A 95 -9.88 -3.29 3.12
N ALA A 96 -9.63 -4.48 3.64
CA ALA A 96 -8.35 -4.86 4.23
C ALA A 96 -7.29 -4.96 3.13
N SER A 97 -6.03 -4.59 3.41
CA SER A 97 -4.96 -4.83 2.44
C SER A 97 -4.68 -6.33 2.27
N LEU A 98 -3.97 -6.71 1.21
CA LEU A 98 -3.53 -8.10 1.03
C LEU A 98 -2.71 -8.59 2.23
N ALA A 99 -1.77 -7.78 2.73
CA ALA A 99 -1.03 -8.09 3.94
C ALA A 99 -1.96 -8.23 5.16
N ASP A 100 -2.93 -7.34 5.31
CA ASP A 100 -3.91 -7.38 6.41
C ASP A 100 -4.72 -8.68 6.38
N HIS A 101 -5.29 -9.01 5.22
CA HIS A 101 -6.05 -10.24 5.01
C HIS A 101 -5.21 -11.49 5.26
N MET A 102 -3.95 -11.48 4.82
CA MET A 102 -3.02 -12.59 5.06
C MET A 102 -2.69 -12.77 6.56
N PHE A 103 -2.62 -11.70 7.34
CA PHE A 103 -2.18 -11.77 8.73
C PHE A 103 -3.31 -11.73 9.76
N GLN A 104 -4.56 -11.56 9.31
CA GLN A 104 -5.73 -11.49 10.18
C GLN A 104 -6.13 -12.85 10.80
N ASP A 105 -5.85 -13.97 10.12
CA ASP A 105 -6.21 -15.30 10.60
C ASP A 105 -5.13 -15.85 11.54
N GLU A 106 -5.41 -15.86 12.85
CA GLU A 106 -4.49 -16.26 13.92
C GLU A 106 -3.85 -17.64 13.69
N GLU A 107 -4.63 -18.59 13.18
CA GLU A 107 -4.16 -19.95 12.90
C GLU A 107 -3.20 -19.97 11.71
N LYS A 108 -3.40 -19.05 10.76
CA LYS A 108 -2.68 -19.03 9.47
C LYS A 108 -1.59 -17.97 9.37
N VAL A 109 -1.33 -17.14 10.38
CA VAL A 109 -0.28 -16.09 10.30
C VAL A 109 1.09 -16.63 9.86
N TYR A 110 1.49 -17.80 10.40
CA TYR A 110 2.73 -18.46 9.99
C TYR A 110 2.67 -18.96 8.55
N ASP A 111 1.54 -19.56 8.23
CA ASP A 111 1.27 -20.12 6.92
C ASP A 111 1.22 -19.00 5.88
N SER A 112 0.77 -17.80 6.22
CA SER A 112 0.71 -16.66 5.31
C SER A 112 2.09 -16.16 4.91
N LEU A 113 3.03 -16.00 5.84
CA LEU A 113 4.42 -15.69 5.48
C LEU A 113 5.09 -16.86 4.76
N THR A 114 4.78 -18.09 5.14
CA THR A 114 5.28 -19.30 4.46
C THR A 114 4.69 -19.44 3.05
N VAL A 115 3.46 -18.99 2.84
CA VAL A 115 2.76 -18.95 1.56
C VAL A 115 3.35 -17.86 0.69
N SER A 116 3.69 -16.69 1.24
CA SER A 116 4.49 -15.69 0.52
C SER A 116 5.84 -16.27 0.09
N LEU A 117 6.54 -16.99 0.99
CA LEU A 117 7.79 -17.67 0.65
C LEU A 117 7.58 -18.76 -0.44
N THR A 118 6.48 -19.50 -0.37
CA THR A 118 6.17 -20.56 -1.34
C THR A 118 5.77 -20.01 -2.70
N LYS A 119 5.03 -18.89 -2.73
CA LYS A 119 4.55 -18.22 -3.94
C LYS A 119 5.64 -17.39 -4.61
N PHE A 120 6.44 -16.69 -3.82
CA PHE A 120 7.32 -15.61 -4.29
C PHE A 120 8.77 -15.75 -3.78
N GLY A 121 9.14 -16.87 -3.16
CA GLY A 121 10.52 -17.17 -2.77
C GLY A 121 10.93 -16.58 -1.42
N LYS A 122 11.62 -15.44 -1.40
CA LYS A 122 12.06 -14.76 -0.18
C LYS A 122 11.11 -13.60 0.16
N ILE A 123 11.10 -13.14 1.41
CA ILE A 123 10.30 -12.01 1.90
C ILE A 123 11.07 -10.70 1.68
N ASN A 124 10.40 -9.66 1.17
CA ASN A 124 10.96 -8.30 1.23
C ASN A 124 10.54 -7.66 2.58
N PRO A 125 11.48 -7.37 3.50
CA PRO A 125 11.15 -6.74 4.78
C PRO A 125 10.76 -5.26 4.64
N ASN A 126 11.08 -4.64 3.50
CA ASN A 126 10.77 -3.26 3.14
C ASN A 126 9.44 -3.12 2.39
N ALA A 127 8.76 -4.24 2.09
CA ALA A 127 7.46 -4.22 1.43
C ALA A 127 6.48 -3.34 2.23
N PHE A 128 5.83 -2.41 1.53
CA PHE A 128 4.82 -1.54 2.13
C PHE A 128 3.60 -2.36 2.52
N ILE A 129 3.19 -2.25 3.78
CA ILE A 129 1.98 -2.88 4.30
C ILE A 129 1.05 -1.86 4.92
N ARG A 130 -0.23 -2.22 4.97
CA ARG A 130 -1.30 -1.44 5.58
C ARG A 130 -2.17 -2.35 6.43
N LEU A 131 -2.15 -2.19 7.75
CA LEU A 131 -2.88 -3.05 8.70
C LEU A 131 -3.86 -2.23 9.53
N ASN A 132 -5.05 -2.76 9.77
CA ASN A 132 -5.95 -2.22 10.79
C ASN A 132 -5.86 -3.08 12.06
N ARG A 133 -5.31 -2.52 13.14
CA ARG A 133 -5.18 -3.17 14.44
C ARG A 133 -5.54 -2.20 15.54
N GLU A 134 -6.17 -2.66 16.61
CA GLU A 134 -6.56 -1.79 17.74
C GLU A 134 -7.40 -0.56 17.33
N GLY A 135 -8.23 -0.70 16.30
CA GLY A 135 -9.00 0.41 15.72
C GLY A 135 -8.15 1.48 15.02
N LYS A 136 -6.86 1.22 14.82
CA LYS A 136 -5.86 2.15 14.27
C LYS A 136 -5.26 1.60 12.98
N LEU A 137 -4.92 2.53 12.09
CA LEU A 137 -4.29 2.23 10.81
C LEU A 137 -2.76 2.30 10.96
N PHE A 138 -2.09 1.21 10.63
CA PHE A 138 -0.62 1.13 10.59
C PHE A 138 -0.16 1.01 9.14
N GLU A 139 0.74 1.90 8.73
CA GLU A 139 1.29 1.96 7.37
C GLU A 139 2.81 2.09 7.44
N GLY A 140 3.52 1.36 6.59
CA GLY A 140 4.98 1.42 6.52
C GLY A 140 5.60 0.12 6.01
N PRO A 141 6.94 -0.02 6.05
CA PRO A 141 7.59 -1.26 5.68
C PRO A 141 7.28 -2.35 6.72
N LEU A 142 7.06 -3.57 6.23
CA LEU A 142 6.66 -4.75 7.01
C LEU A 142 7.42 -4.87 8.34
N HIS A 143 8.75 -4.78 8.31
CA HIS A 143 9.54 -4.97 9.53
C HIS A 143 9.39 -3.82 10.54
N VAL A 144 9.25 -2.56 10.10
CA VAL A 144 9.08 -1.42 11.02
C VAL A 144 7.73 -1.51 11.70
N VAL A 145 6.67 -1.74 10.94
CA VAL A 145 5.29 -1.86 11.47
C VAL A 145 5.22 -2.93 12.56
N TYR A 146 5.74 -4.13 12.30
CA TYR A 146 5.72 -5.20 13.32
C TYR A 146 6.69 -4.99 14.47
N THR A 147 7.78 -4.23 14.28
CA THR A 147 8.64 -3.82 15.40
C THR A 147 7.90 -2.85 16.32
N HIS A 148 7.15 -1.92 15.75
CA HIS A 148 6.34 -0.95 16.48
C HIS A 148 5.23 -1.65 17.28
N LEU A 149 4.46 -2.53 16.61
CA LEU A 149 3.40 -3.32 17.25
C LEU A 149 3.94 -4.18 18.41
N GLU A 150 5.05 -4.91 18.21
CA GLU A 150 5.66 -5.73 19.28
C GLU A 150 6.12 -4.87 20.47
N LYS A 151 6.65 -3.67 20.21
CA LYS A 151 7.22 -2.81 21.26
C LYS A 151 6.16 -2.09 22.07
N HIS A 152 5.11 -1.59 21.43
CA HIS A 152 4.17 -0.64 22.02
C HIS A 152 2.79 -1.23 22.34
N TYR A 153 2.40 -2.33 21.70
CA TYR A 153 1.09 -2.95 21.88
C TYR A 153 1.22 -4.33 22.52
N LYS A 154 1.91 -4.40 23.67
CA LYS A 154 2.15 -5.66 24.39
C LYS A 154 0.91 -6.23 25.10
N ASP A 155 -0.04 -5.36 25.41
CA ASP A 155 -1.30 -5.72 26.07
C ASP A 155 -2.40 -6.07 25.06
N SER A 156 -2.13 -5.96 23.76
CA SER A 156 -3.09 -6.34 22.72
C SER A 156 -3.31 -7.86 22.72
N ASP A 157 -4.54 -8.30 22.48
CA ASP A 157 -4.86 -9.72 22.25
C ASP A 157 -4.03 -10.29 21.08
N SER A 158 -3.66 -9.42 20.12
CA SER A 158 -2.82 -9.72 18.96
C SER A 158 -1.32 -9.84 19.20
N TYR A 159 -0.87 -9.46 20.39
CA TYR A 159 0.55 -9.40 20.69
C TYR A 159 1.24 -10.77 20.61
N GLY A 160 0.63 -11.79 21.23
CA GLY A 160 1.22 -13.12 21.31
C GLY A 160 1.18 -13.86 19.98
N TYR A 161 0.04 -13.82 19.29
CA TYR A 161 -0.23 -14.66 18.12
C TYR A 161 0.39 -14.10 16.83
N GLU A 162 0.31 -12.78 16.62
CA GLU A 162 0.72 -12.13 15.36
C GLU A 162 1.98 -11.32 15.55
N TYR A 163 1.97 -10.32 16.44
CA TYR A 163 3.04 -9.31 16.48
C TYR A 163 4.39 -9.94 16.80
N ARG A 164 4.45 -10.71 17.89
CA ARG A 164 5.66 -11.43 18.30
C ARG A 164 6.07 -12.50 17.30
N LYS A 165 5.10 -13.19 16.69
CA LYS A 165 5.35 -14.31 15.77
C LYS A 165 5.95 -13.81 14.46
N ILE A 166 5.33 -12.81 13.84
CA ILE A 166 5.84 -12.17 12.63
C ILE A 166 7.18 -11.52 12.91
N LYS A 167 7.34 -10.76 14.00
CA LYS A 167 8.63 -10.14 14.33
C LYS A 167 9.75 -11.17 14.53
N ARG A 168 9.44 -12.35 15.08
CA ARG A 168 10.39 -13.48 15.20
C ARG A 168 10.80 -14.06 13.83
N MET A 169 9.91 -14.04 12.85
CA MET A 169 10.24 -14.43 11.47
C MET A 169 11.12 -13.38 10.80
N LEU A 170 10.84 -12.10 11.05
CA LEU A 170 11.58 -10.92 10.58
C LEU A 170 12.90 -10.64 11.34
N ARG A 171 13.50 -11.65 11.98
CA ARG A 171 14.74 -11.46 12.74
C ARG A 171 15.95 -11.35 11.80
N PRO A 172 16.91 -10.45 12.08
CA PRO A 172 18.14 -10.34 11.29
C PRO A 172 18.96 -11.63 11.22
N SER A 173 18.91 -12.51 12.23
CA SER A 173 19.61 -13.80 12.19
C SER A 173 19.06 -14.77 11.13
N LYS A 174 17.91 -14.46 10.53
CA LYS A 174 17.27 -15.22 9.45
C LYS A 174 17.45 -14.56 8.09
N PHE A 175 18.23 -13.49 8.03
CA PHE A 175 18.33 -12.56 6.91
C PHE A 175 18.69 -13.27 5.60
N ASP A 176 19.85 -13.92 5.54
CA ASP A 176 20.37 -14.54 4.31
C ASP A 176 19.46 -15.65 3.76
N ARG A 177 18.77 -16.36 4.64
CA ARG A 177 17.91 -17.49 4.27
C ARG A 177 16.56 -17.06 3.73
N TYR A 178 15.96 -16.01 4.27
CA TYR A 178 14.54 -15.71 4.03
C TYR A 178 14.26 -14.31 3.49
N PHE A 179 15.25 -13.41 3.41
CA PHE A 179 15.02 -12.01 3.02
C PHE A 179 15.68 -11.63 1.70
N LEU A 180 15.00 -10.76 0.95
CA LEU A 180 15.47 -10.25 -0.33
C LEU A 180 16.48 -9.10 -0.17
N GLU A 181 16.24 -8.22 0.80
CA GLU A 181 16.91 -6.92 0.92
C GLU A 181 17.03 -6.50 2.38
N THR A 182 18.05 -5.72 2.69
CA THR A 182 18.34 -5.27 4.06
C THR A 182 17.18 -4.43 4.58
N PRO A 183 16.71 -4.63 5.83
CA PRO A 183 15.61 -3.84 6.37
C PRO A 183 16.02 -2.37 6.51
N LEU A 184 15.22 -1.46 5.94
CA LEU A 184 15.41 -0.02 5.94
C LEU A 184 14.38 0.70 6.81
N SER A 185 14.81 1.70 7.57
CA SER A 185 13.91 2.58 8.32
C SER A 185 12.96 3.35 7.40
N CYS A 186 11.87 3.89 7.96
CA CYS A 186 10.98 4.77 7.22
C CYS A 186 11.72 6.01 6.68
N GLU A 187 12.67 6.57 7.43
CA GLU A 187 13.45 7.73 6.99
C GLU A 187 14.35 7.41 5.78
N GLU A 188 14.97 6.23 5.76
CA GLU A 188 15.78 5.79 4.62
C GLU A 188 14.91 5.61 3.37
N LEU A 189 13.77 4.91 3.49
CA LEU A 189 12.83 4.75 2.38
C LEU A 189 12.25 6.08 1.91
N GLN A 190 12.01 7.04 2.80
CA GLN A 190 11.51 8.37 2.45
C GLN A 190 12.57 9.26 1.77
N LYS A 191 13.86 9.01 1.99
CA LYS A 191 14.93 9.71 1.24
C LYS A 191 14.94 9.27 -0.22
N GLU A 192 14.77 7.97 -0.47
CA GLU A 192 14.69 7.41 -1.82
C GLU A 192 13.33 7.73 -2.47
N GLU A 193 12.27 7.69 -1.68
CA GLU A 193 10.90 7.86 -2.11
C GLU A 193 10.13 8.82 -1.19
N PRO A 194 10.17 10.14 -1.44
CA PRO A 194 9.60 11.16 -0.53
C PRO A 194 8.09 11.04 -0.24
N LEU A 195 7.36 10.21 -1.01
CA LEU A 195 5.94 9.96 -0.82
C LEU A 195 5.66 8.69 0.00
N PHE A 196 6.70 7.93 0.40
CA PHE A 196 6.54 6.70 1.17
C PHE A 196 5.84 7.02 2.50
N VAL A 197 4.70 6.36 2.72
CA VAL A 197 3.86 6.60 3.90
C VAL A 197 4.38 5.75 5.06
N CYS A 198 4.54 6.37 6.22
CA CYS A 198 4.85 5.67 7.46
C CYS A 198 3.97 6.26 8.58
N THR A 199 2.99 5.49 9.02
CA THR A 199 2.02 5.88 10.07
C THR A 199 2.02 4.78 11.14
N LEU A 200 2.58 5.12 12.29
CA LEU A 200 2.82 4.19 13.41
C LEU A 200 2.20 4.77 14.69
N PRO A 201 0.87 4.74 14.82
CA PRO A 201 0.17 5.37 15.94
C PRO A 201 0.58 4.73 17.27
N MET A 202 0.68 5.54 18.32
CA MET A 202 0.94 5.10 19.69
C MET A 202 -0.33 4.52 20.32
N PRO A 203 -0.21 3.60 21.30
CA PRO A 203 -1.36 3.19 22.11
C PRO A 203 -1.98 4.40 22.80
N ASP A 204 -3.29 4.37 23.03
CA ASP A 204 -3.95 5.45 23.77
C ASP A 204 -3.43 5.42 25.21
N GLU A 205 -3.17 6.61 25.77
CA GLU A 205 -2.81 6.73 27.18
C GLU A 205 -3.98 6.22 28.02
N LYS A 206 -3.75 5.15 28.80
CA LYS A 206 -4.74 4.56 29.72
C LYS A 206 -4.88 5.41 30.98
#